data_AF-A0A1E5LAP2-F1
#
_entry.id   AF-A0A1E5LAP2-F1
#
_cell.length_a   1.000
_cell.length_b   1.000
_cell.length_c   1.000
_cell.angle_alpha   90.00
_cell.angle_beta   90.00
_cell.angle_gamma   90.00
#
_symmetry.space_group_name_H-M   'P 1'
#
loop_
_entity.id
_entity.type
_entity.pdbx_description
1 polymer ?
#
loop_
_entity_poly.entity_id
_entity_poly.type
_entity_poly.pdbx_seq_one_letter_code
_entity_poly.pdbx_strand_id
1 'polypeptide(L)'
;MNETQQRNQAEPKVKEETYERALNEVMETISVPEGYEFKNVRSGKQNAANVWVFRYEKSSGENNELGGEHYSFTVDQDSHKILGITWMDQRFASGQQLPSEKRTEELVKSFLNRTQPGLFDSLDNHWIRPHDEVITVSGEKMTVTGMKYKCYLPDEDTWAWVIVGSDEKIMTFEQGIKWEGGRVTEKWLHDNWLETVNTIK
;
A
#
# COMPACT_ATOMS: atom_id res chain seq x y z
N MET A 1 15.45 -44.17 3.25
CA MET A 1 14.07 -43.74 3.51
C MET A 1 14.06 -43.09 4.87
N ASN A 2 13.84 -41.77 4.92
CA ASN A 2 13.22 -41.10 6.05
C ASN A 2 12.84 -39.69 5.57
N GLU A 3 11.53 -39.54 5.43
CA GLU A 3 10.82 -38.30 5.14
C GLU A 3 10.96 -37.37 6.35
N THR A 4 11.50 -36.18 6.14
CA THR A 4 11.34 -35.09 7.11
C THR A 4 10.38 -34.09 6.48
N GLN A 5 9.11 -34.25 6.89
CA GLN A 5 8.01 -33.34 6.59
C GLN A 5 8.41 -31.89 6.92
N GLN A 6 8.38 -31.02 5.91
CA GLN A 6 8.37 -29.58 6.07
C GLN A 6 7.16 -29.19 6.92
N ARG A 7 7.40 -28.69 8.14
CA ARG A 7 6.39 -27.97 8.91
C ARG A 7 6.11 -26.64 8.22
N ASN A 8 5.10 -26.61 7.37
CA ASN A 8 4.39 -25.39 7.05
C ASN A 8 3.72 -24.88 8.34
N GLN A 9 4.39 -23.98 9.06
CA GLN A 9 3.70 -23.17 10.06
C GLN A 9 2.80 -22.20 9.29
N ALA A 10 1.55 -22.59 9.08
CA ALA A 10 0.52 -21.68 8.61
C ALA A 10 0.47 -20.51 9.59
N GLU A 11 0.74 -19.30 9.11
CA GLU A 11 0.55 -18.10 9.89
C GLU A 11 -0.87 -18.07 10.47
N PRO A 12 -1.05 -17.56 11.71
CA PRO A 12 -2.36 -17.53 12.33
C PRO A 12 -3.32 -16.71 11.47
N LYS A 13 -4.27 -17.40 10.85
CA LYS A 13 -5.31 -16.78 10.02
C LYS A 13 -6.16 -15.88 10.92
N VAL A 14 -6.17 -14.57 10.64
CA VAL A 14 -7.07 -13.62 11.30
C VAL A 14 -8.51 -14.05 10.98
N LYS A 15 -9.38 -14.12 12.00
CA LYS A 15 -10.78 -14.54 11.82
C LYS A 15 -11.56 -13.45 11.10
N GLU A 16 -12.33 -13.82 10.08
CA GLU A 16 -13.13 -12.89 9.25
C GLU A 16 -14.01 -11.95 10.06
N GLU A 17 -14.72 -12.51 11.04
CA GLU A 17 -15.56 -11.79 12.00
C GLU A 17 -14.87 -10.60 12.68
N THR A 18 -13.53 -10.60 12.75
CA THR A 18 -12.77 -9.53 13.41
C THR A 18 -12.52 -8.32 12.51
N TYR A 19 -12.45 -8.49 11.19
CA TYR A 19 -12.09 -7.41 10.25
C TYR A 19 -13.18 -7.10 9.22
N GLU A 20 -14.21 -7.94 9.09
CA GLU A 20 -15.27 -7.81 8.07
C GLU A 20 -15.91 -6.42 8.07
N ARG A 21 -16.20 -5.87 9.26
CA ARG A 21 -16.77 -4.53 9.38
C ARG A 21 -15.85 -3.46 8.79
N ALA A 22 -14.58 -3.47 9.18
CA ALA A 22 -13.60 -2.50 8.70
C ALA A 22 -13.36 -2.64 7.19
N LEU A 23 -13.33 -3.88 6.70
CA LEU A 23 -13.23 -4.17 5.27
C LEU A 23 -14.40 -3.56 4.51
N ASN A 24 -15.64 -3.79 4.97
CA ASN A 24 -16.84 -3.27 4.32
C ASN A 24 -16.85 -1.73 4.30
N GLU A 25 -16.57 -1.08 5.43
CA GLU A 25 -16.54 0.39 5.52
C GLU A 25 -15.46 0.98 4.59
N VAL A 26 -14.26 0.37 4.53
CA VAL A 26 -13.19 0.84 3.64
C VAL A 26 -13.57 0.67 2.17
N MET A 27 -14.19 -0.44 1.79
CA MET A 27 -14.61 -0.73 0.41
C MET A 27 -15.70 0.20 -0.12
N GLU A 28 -16.36 0.99 0.74
CA GLU A 28 -17.27 2.07 0.30
C GLU A 28 -16.50 3.27 -0.29
N THR A 29 -15.21 3.42 0.04
CA THR A 29 -14.41 4.61 -0.30
C THR A 29 -13.27 4.32 -1.28
N ILE A 30 -12.83 3.07 -1.36
CA ILE A 30 -11.80 2.59 -2.28
C ILE A 30 -12.38 1.58 -3.26
N SER A 31 -11.62 1.29 -4.31
CA SER A 31 -11.98 0.25 -5.27
C SER A 31 -10.76 -0.61 -5.54
N VAL A 32 -10.92 -1.92 -5.36
CA VAL A 32 -9.90 -2.89 -5.78
C VAL A 32 -9.84 -2.89 -7.30
N PRO A 33 -8.64 -2.85 -7.91
CA PRO A 33 -8.50 -2.91 -9.35
C PRO A 33 -9.07 -4.20 -9.94
N GLU A 34 -9.63 -4.10 -11.16
CA GLU A 34 -10.11 -5.27 -11.89
C GLU A 34 -8.97 -6.30 -12.09
N GLY A 35 -9.31 -7.57 -11.94
CA GLY A 35 -8.36 -8.68 -12.04
C GLY A 35 -7.60 -9.00 -10.75
N TYR A 36 -7.83 -8.27 -9.66
CA TYR A 36 -7.26 -8.55 -8.34
C TYR A 36 -8.31 -9.15 -7.40
N GLU A 37 -7.94 -10.22 -6.70
CA GLU A 37 -8.80 -10.96 -5.78
C GLU A 37 -8.21 -11.03 -4.38
N PHE A 38 -9.09 -11.06 -3.36
CA PHE A 38 -8.67 -11.12 -1.97
C PHE A 38 -7.87 -12.39 -1.70
N LYS A 39 -6.66 -12.22 -1.17
CA LYS A 39 -5.77 -13.33 -0.83
C LYS A 39 -5.77 -13.63 0.66
N ASN A 40 -5.42 -12.63 1.46
CA ASN A 40 -5.29 -12.77 2.90
C ASN A 40 -5.38 -11.42 3.61
N VAL A 41 -5.55 -11.50 4.92
CA VAL A 41 -5.36 -10.40 5.83
C VAL A 41 -4.38 -10.80 6.92
N ARG A 42 -3.59 -9.84 7.38
CA ARG A 42 -2.66 -10.01 8.48
C ARG A 42 -2.87 -8.90 9.51
N SER A 43 -2.51 -9.17 10.76
CA SER A 43 -2.43 -8.15 11.78
C SER A 43 -1.01 -7.62 11.87
N GLY A 44 -0.87 -6.32 12.07
CA GLY A 44 0.41 -5.65 12.27
C GLY A 44 0.29 -4.52 13.28
N LYS A 45 1.36 -3.74 13.40
CA LYS A 45 1.35 -2.48 14.15
C LYS A 45 1.89 -1.34 13.30
N GLN A 46 1.22 -0.20 13.29
CA GLN A 46 1.75 1.03 12.71
C GLN A 46 1.84 2.08 13.81
N ASN A 47 3.05 2.56 14.12
CA ASN A 47 3.26 3.50 15.23
C ASN A 47 2.63 3.01 16.56
N ALA A 48 2.78 1.71 16.85
CA ALA A 48 2.17 0.99 17.99
C ALA A 48 0.64 0.78 17.95
N ALA A 49 -0.10 1.41 17.05
CA ALA A 49 -1.52 1.13 16.82
C ALA A 49 -1.71 -0.19 16.06
N ASN A 50 -2.75 -0.97 16.38
CA ASN A 50 -3.01 -2.22 15.70
C ASN A 50 -3.60 -1.95 14.31
N VAL A 51 -3.13 -2.68 13.31
CA VAL A 51 -3.60 -2.53 11.93
C VAL A 51 -3.95 -3.88 11.32
N TRP A 52 -4.88 -3.86 10.37
CA TRP A 52 -5.04 -4.95 9.40
C TRP A 52 -4.34 -4.58 8.09
N VAL A 53 -3.65 -5.54 7.50
CA VAL A 53 -3.02 -5.43 6.19
C VAL A 53 -3.70 -6.43 5.27
N PHE A 54 -4.41 -5.92 4.27
CA PHE A 54 -5.16 -6.72 3.31
C PHE A 54 -4.33 -6.87 2.03
N ARG A 55 -4.20 -8.11 1.55
CA ARG A 55 -3.50 -8.46 0.31
C ARG A 55 -4.50 -8.93 -0.73
N TYR A 56 -4.38 -8.38 -1.92
CA TYR A 56 -5.05 -8.81 -3.13
C TYR A 56 -3.99 -9.14 -4.18
N GLU A 57 -4.21 -10.22 -4.90
CA GLU A 57 -3.30 -10.79 -5.90
C GLU A 57 -4.02 -10.91 -7.24
N LYS A 58 -3.29 -10.95 -8.36
CA LYS A 58 -3.91 -11.17 -9.66
C LYS A 58 -4.60 -12.54 -9.70
N SER A 59 -5.83 -12.58 -10.18
CA SER A 59 -6.60 -13.81 -10.34
C SER A 59 -5.96 -14.79 -11.33
N SER A 60 -5.14 -14.30 -12.26
CA SER A 60 -4.36 -15.13 -13.19
C SER A 60 -3.24 -15.92 -12.51
N GLY A 61 -2.81 -15.51 -11.31
CA GLY A 61 -1.64 -16.09 -10.65
C GLY A 61 -0.29 -15.47 -11.09
N GLU A 62 -0.28 -14.64 -12.13
CA GLU A 62 0.95 -14.10 -12.72
C GLU A 62 1.57 -13.03 -11.83
N ASN A 63 2.90 -13.12 -11.66
CA ASN A 63 3.72 -12.15 -10.93
C ASN A 63 3.29 -11.92 -9.47
N ASN A 64 2.56 -12.86 -8.85
CA ASN A 64 2.07 -12.73 -7.47
C ASN A 64 3.14 -13.02 -6.41
N GLU A 65 4.38 -13.35 -6.80
CA GLU A 65 5.48 -13.59 -5.89
C GLU A 65 5.84 -12.33 -5.07
N LEU A 66 6.63 -12.50 -4.01
CA LEU A 66 7.09 -11.38 -3.19
C LEU A 66 7.88 -10.37 -4.04
N GLY A 67 7.53 -9.09 -3.88
CA GLY A 67 8.06 -8.01 -4.70
C GLY A 67 7.44 -7.91 -6.09
N GLY A 68 6.49 -8.79 -6.42
CA GLY A 68 5.74 -8.76 -7.68
C GLY A 68 4.48 -7.89 -7.61
N GLU A 69 3.55 -8.17 -8.51
CA GLU A 69 2.31 -7.43 -8.69
C GLU A 69 1.29 -7.74 -7.60
N HIS A 70 0.68 -6.70 -7.04
CA HIS A 70 -0.31 -6.83 -5.98
C HIS A 70 -1.10 -5.53 -5.79
N TYR A 71 -2.27 -5.67 -5.17
CA TYR A 71 -2.97 -4.56 -4.54
C TYR A 71 -3.01 -4.82 -3.04
N SER A 72 -2.70 -3.82 -2.21
CA SER A 72 -2.73 -3.98 -0.76
C SER A 72 -3.16 -2.69 -0.09
N PHE A 73 -3.78 -2.81 1.07
CA PHE A 73 -4.12 -1.66 1.88
C PHE A 73 -4.04 -1.97 3.37
N THR A 74 -3.77 -0.93 4.15
CA THR A 74 -3.63 -1.00 5.60
C THR A 74 -4.75 -0.19 6.25
N VAL A 75 -5.39 -0.76 7.27
CA VAL A 75 -6.52 -0.16 8.00
C VAL A 75 -6.22 -0.19 9.49
N ASP A 76 -6.46 0.93 10.17
CA ASP A 76 -6.43 1.00 11.63
C ASP A 76 -7.56 0.18 12.25
N GLN A 77 -7.27 -0.66 13.23
CA GLN A 77 -8.26 -1.59 13.79
C GLN A 77 -9.34 -0.90 14.62
N ASP A 78 -9.06 0.27 15.20
CA ASP A 78 -9.97 0.95 16.12
C ASP A 78 -10.85 1.97 15.38
N SER A 79 -10.26 2.75 14.48
CA SER A 79 -10.92 3.84 13.75
C SER A 79 -11.40 3.46 12.35
N HIS A 80 -10.95 2.31 11.82
CA HIS A 80 -11.15 1.89 10.44
C HIS A 80 -10.59 2.87 9.39
N LYS A 81 -9.72 3.79 9.82
CA LYS A 81 -9.03 4.74 8.94
C LYS A 81 -8.05 3.98 8.03
N ILE A 82 -8.10 4.27 6.72
CA ILE A 82 -7.12 3.76 5.75
C ILE A 82 -5.77 4.44 5.99
N LEU A 83 -4.76 3.68 6.41
CA LEU A 83 -3.41 4.21 6.64
C LEU A 83 -2.53 4.15 5.39
N GLY A 84 -2.90 3.30 4.43
CA GLY A 84 -2.29 3.32 3.12
C GLY A 84 -2.88 2.32 2.15
N ILE A 85 -2.53 2.50 0.88
CA ILE A 85 -2.89 1.66 -0.27
C ILE A 85 -1.65 1.57 -1.15
N THR A 86 -1.41 0.43 -1.76
CA THR A 86 -0.49 0.33 -2.89
C THR A 86 -1.05 -0.58 -3.97
N TRP A 87 -0.74 -0.24 -5.21
CA TRP A 87 -1.00 -1.01 -6.40
C TRP A 87 0.30 -1.11 -7.18
N MET A 88 0.97 -2.24 -7.02
CA MET A 88 2.19 -2.58 -7.74
C MET A 88 1.76 -3.37 -8.97
N ASP A 89 1.88 -2.79 -10.15
CA ASP A 89 1.42 -3.39 -11.40
C ASP A 89 2.25 -2.88 -12.58
N GLN A 90 2.56 -3.78 -13.51
CA GLN A 90 3.38 -3.49 -14.69
C GLN A 90 2.77 -2.40 -15.59
N ARG A 91 1.46 -2.12 -15.46
CA ARG A 91 0.82 -0.99 -16.16
C ARG A 91 1.48 0.35 -15.85
N PHE A 92 2.15 0.47 -14.70
CA PHE A 92 2.86 1.68 -14.30
C PHE A 92 4.32 1.69 -14.77
N ALA A 93 4.71 0.83 -15.72
CA ALA A 93 6.05 0.76 -16.26
C ALA A 93 6.61 2.15 -16.60
N SER A 94 7.88 2.36 -16.26
CA SER A 94 8.57 3.64 -16.44
C SER A 94 8.61 4.09 -17.92
N GLY A 95 8.82 5.39 -18.13
CA GLY A 95 8.86 5.99 -19.46
C GLY A 95 7.50 6.36 -20.06
N GLN A 96 6.41 6.07 -19.35
CA GLN A 96 5.07 6.55 -19.71
C GLN A 96 4.87 8.04 -19.37
N GLN A 97 3.92 8.68 -20.05
CA GLN A 97 3.55 10.06 -19.75
C GLN A 97 2.84 10.12 -18.38
N LEU A 98 3.45 10.83 -17.43
CA LEU A 98 2.84 11.10 -16.13
C LEU A 98 1.89 12.29 -16.18
N PRO A 99 0.90 12.35 -15.27
CA PRO A 99 0.10 13.57 -15.09
C PRO A 99 1.00 14.76 -14.70
N SER A 100 0.56 15.96 -15.04
CA SER A 100 1.23 17.19 -14.59
C SER A 100 1.11 17.36 -13.08
N GLU A 101 1.92 18.23 -12.49
CA GLU A 101 1.84 18.52 -11.04
C GLU A 101 0.43 19.00 -10.64
N LYS A 102 -0.14 19.94 -11.39
CA LYS A 102 -1.51 20.43 -11.17
C LYS A 102 -2.54 19.30 -11.28
N ARG A 103 -2.44 18.47 -12.31
CA ARG A 103 -3.38 17.36 -12.50
C ARG A 103 -3.26 16.33 -11.37
N THR A 104 -2.04 16.09 -10.91
CA THR A 104 -1.76 15.22 -9.76
C THR A 104 -2.44 15.75 -8.51
N GLU A 105 -2.28 17.03 -8.20
CA GLU A 105 -2.93 17.65 -7.04
C GLU A 105 -4.46 17.53 -7.08
N GLU A 106 -5.09 17.74 -8.25
CA GLU A 106 -6.54 17.55 -8.43
C GLU A 106 -6.99 16.11 -8.13
N LEU A 107 -6.23 15.13 -8.63
CA LEU A 107 -6.50 13.70 -8.42
C LEU A 107 -6.30 13.31 -6.95
N VAL A 108 -5.25 13.83 -6.31
CA VAL A 108 -4.96 13.62 -4.88
C VAL A 108 -6.07 14.21 -4.02
N LYS A 109 -6.50 15.45 -4.30
CA LYS A 109 -7.61 16.09 -3.60
C LYS A 109 -8.90 15.29 -3.73
N SER A 110 -9.23 14.85 -4.95
CA SER A 110 -10.41 14.03 -5.20
C SER A 110 -10.37 12.70 -4.45
N PHE A 111 -9.23 12.02 -4.47
CA PHE A 111 -9.02 10.78 -3.74
C PHE A 111 -9.17 10.95 -2.23
N LEU A 112 -8.45 11.91 -1.63
CA LEU A 112 -8.48 12.14 -0.19
C LEU A 112 -9.84 12.66 0.30
N ASN A 113 -10.53 13.49 -0.46
CA ASN A 113 -11.88 13.93 -0.09
C ASN A 113 -12.90 12.78 -0.07
N ARG A 114 -12.68 11.72 -0.87
CA ARG A 114 -13.53 10.53 -0.86
C ARG A 114 -13.17 9.59 0.28
N THR A 115 -11.88 9.35 0.50
CA THR A 115 -11.43 8.34 1.47
C THR A 115 -11.38 8.86 2.89
N GLN A 116 -10.93 10.11 3.08
CA GLN A 116 -10.77 10.76 4.39
C GLN A 116 -11.06 12.26 4.27
N PRO A 117 -12.35 12.65 4.27
CA PRO A 117 -12.75 14.04 4.20
C PRO A 117 -12.01 14.93 5.21
N GLY A 118 -11.48 16.05 4.74
CA GLY A 118 -10.71 17.01 5.55
C GLY A 118 -9.20 16.76 5.59
N LEU A 119 -8.72 15.55 5.28
CA LEU A 119 -7.28 15.27 5.30
C LEU A 119 -6.51 16.16 4.31
N PHE A 120 -7.00 16.32 3.08
CA PHE A 120 -6.34 17.16 2.08
C PHE A 120 -6.12 18.60 2.57
N ASP A 121 -7.13 19.18 3.24
CA ASP A 121 -7.07 20.57 3.69
C ASP A 121 -6.14 20.76 4.91
N SER A 122 -5.80 19.68 5.61
CA SER A 122 -4.84 19.67 6.73
C SER A 122 -3.38 19.45 6.31
N LEU A 123 -3.13 19.14 5.04
CA LEU A 123 -1.82 18.77 4.54
C LEU A 123 -1.06 19.98 3.97
N ASP A 124 0.19 20.12 4.38
CA ASP A 124 1.15 21.02 3.77
C ASP A 124 1.85 20.32 2.60
N ASN A 125 1.59 20.78 1.37
CA ASN A 125 2.32 20.30 0.20
C ASN A 125 3.81 20.66 0.31
N HIS A 126 4.67 19.67 0.16
CA HIS A 126 6.11 19.85 0.16
C HIS A 126 6.71 19.81 -1.26
N TRP A 127 6.31 18.84 -2.09
CA TRP A 127 6.63 18.81 -3.51
C TRP A 127 5.79 17.80 -4.28
N ILE A 128 5.72 17.98 -5.60
CA ILE A 128 5.13 17.03 -6.56
C ILE A 128 6.16 16.64 -7.60
N ARG A 129 6.61 15.38 -7.64
CA ARG A 129 7.68 14.92 -8.56
C ARG A 129 7.55 13.43 -8.91
N PRO A 130 8.13 12.97 -10.04
CA PRO A 130 8.21 11.55 -10.36
C PRO A 130 8.89 10.75 -9.23
N HIS A 131 8.39 9.55 -8.98
CA HIS A 131 8.91 8.62 -7.99
C HIS A 131 8.85 7.20 -8.56
N ASP A 132 9.96 6.49 -8.41
CA ASP A 132 10.13 5.12 -8.90
C ASP A 132 9.95 4.10 -7.76
N GLU A 133 9.31 2.99 -8.09
CA GLU A 133 9.33 1.75 -7.31
C GLU A 133 9.83 0.61 -8.22
N VAL A 134 10.21 -0.51 -7.63
CA VAL A 134 10.70 -1.68 -8.38
C VAL A 134 9.84 -2.89 -8.04
N ILE A 135 9.35 -3.55 -9.08
CA ILE A 135 8.57 -4.79 -8.97
C ILE A 135 9.26 -5.92 -9.75
N THR A 136 8.88 -7.16 -9.48
CA THR A 136 9.30 -8.33 -10.25
C THR A 136 8.18 -8.77 -11.19
N VAL A 137 8.48 -8.83 -12.49
CA VAL A 137 7.56 -9.26 -13.56
C VAL A 137 8.25 -10.34 -14.36
N SER A 138 7.65 -11.52 -14.45
CA SER A 138 8.22 -12.70 -15.13
C SER A 138 9.63 -13.05 -14.63
N GLY A 139 9.91 -12.84 -13.34
CA GLY A 139 11.21 -13.06 -12.72
C GLY A 139 12.25 -11.96 -12.95
N GLU A 140 11.93 -10.91 -13.69
CA GLU A 140 12.83 -9.79 -13.97
C GLU A 140 12.41 -8.52 -13.21
N LYS A 141 13.39 -7.68 -12.85
CA LYS A 141 13.10 -6.40 -12.20
C LYS A 141 12.58 -5.39 -13.21
N MET A 142 11.44 -4.77 -12.91
CA MET A 142 10.83 -3.70 -13.67
C MET A 142 10.66 -2.47 -12.80
N THR A 143 11.03 -1.30 -13.32
CA THR A 143 10.73 -0.01 -12.68
C THR A 143 9.32 0.41 -13.03
N VAL A 144 8.53 0.75 -12.01
CA VAL A 144 7.25 1.43 -12.16
C VAL A 144 7.37 2.85 -11.65
N THR A 145 6.74 3.81 -12.32
CA THR A 145 6.89 5.23 -12.02
C THR A 145 5.52 5.88 -11.87
N GLY A 146 5.38 6.75 -10.86
CA GLY A 146 4.22 7.62 -10.72
C GLY A 146 4.61 9.03 -10.29
N MET A 147 3.66 9.97 -10.36
CA MET A 147 3.82 11.34 -9.87
C MET A 147 3.44 11.40 -8.39
N LYS A 148 4.44 11.65 -7.53
CA LYS A 148 4.28 11.66 -6.07
C LYS A 148 4.02 13.06 -5.56
N TYR A 149 2.87 13.24 -4.92
CA TYR A 149 2.51 14.35 -4.07
C TYR A 149 2.96 14.04 -2.64
N LYS A 150 4.05 14.68 -2.18
CA LYS A 150 4.55 14.51 -0.82
C LYS A 150 4.12 15.67 0.05
N CYS A 151 3.56 15.35 1.21
CA CYS A 151 3.01 16.33 2.13
C CYS A 151 3.35 16.02 3.58
N TYR A 152 3.25 17.05 4.40
CA TYR A 152 3.42 16.99 5.84
C TYR A 152 2.09 17.30 6.51
N LEU A 153 1.81 16.65 7.64
CA LEU A 153 0.63 16.85 8.46
C LEU A 153 1.08 17.47 9.79
N PRO A 154 0.99 18.81 9.93
CA PRO A 154 1.56 19.52 11.08
C PRO A 154 0.97 19.10 12.43
N ASP A 155 -0.33 18.86 12.48
CA ASP A 155 -1.05 18.53 13.72
C ASP A 155 -0.62 17.20 14.34
N GLU A 156 -0.13 16.27 13.50
CA GLU A 156 0.31 14.94 13.94
C GLU A 156 1.84 14.77 13.93
N ASP A 157 2.58 15.78 13.44
CA ASP A 157 4.01 15.67 13.13
C ASP A 157 4.35 14.42 12.31
N THR A 158 3.57 14.17 11.26
CA THR A 158 3.77 13.03 10.37
C THR A 158 3.79 13.43 8.90
N TRP A 159 4.36 12.55 8.08
CA TRP A 159 4.33 12.68 6.63
C TRP A 159 3.21 11.84 6.03
N ALA A 160 2.74 12.29 4.89
CA ALA A 160 1.89 11.53 4.00
C ALA A 160 2.39 11.68 2.56
N TRP A 161 1.98 10.76 1.69
CA TRP A 161 2.13 10.94 0.26
C TRP A 161 1.08 10.16 -0.51
N VAL A 162 0.78 10.68 -1.70
CA VAL A 162 0.01 9.98 -2.71
C VAL A 162 0.83 9.94 -3.98
N ILE A 163 0.87 8.79 -4.64
CA ILE A 163 1.54 8.57 -5.93
C ILE A 163 0.46 8.24 -6.95
N VAL A 164 0.41 9.01 -8.03
CA VAL A 164 -0.54 8.86 -9.13
C VAL A 164 0.18 8.25 -10.33
N GLY A 165 -0.32 7.15 -10.86
CA GLY A 165 0.24 6.47 -12.03
C GLY A 165 0.01 7.22 -13.34
N SER A 166 0.61 6.72 -14.42
CA SER A 166 0.44 7.23 -15.79
C SER A 166 -1.00 7.17 -16.30
N ASP A 167 -1.82 6.27 -15.77
CA ASP A 167 -3.25 6.12 -16.10
C ASP A 167 -4.18 6.97 -15.20
N GLU A 168 -3.61 7.93 -14.46
CA GLU A 168 -4.29 8.79 -13.48
C GLU A 168 -4.93 8.04 -12.29
N LYS A 169 -4.61 6.77 -12.08
CA LYS A 169 -5.03 6.01 -10.90
C LYS A 169 -4.07 6.19 -9.73
N ILE A 170 -4.56 5.96 -8.51
CA ILE A 170 -3.73 5.97 -7.32
C ILE A 170 -2.87 4.71 -7.31
N MET A 171 -1.56 4.90 -7.44
CA MET A 171 -0.57 3.84 -7.33
C MET A 171 -0.25 3.57 -5.86
N THR A 172 -0.01 4.61 -5.07
CA THR A 172 0.28 4.45 -3.63
C THR A 172 -0.32 5.60 -2.84
N PHE A 173 -0.83 5.32 -1.64
CA PHE A 173 -1.14 6.30 -0.61
C PHE A 173 -0.55 5.78 0.71
N GLU A 174 0.13 6.63 1.47
CA GLU A 174 0.55 6.32 2.83
C GLU A 174 0.43 7.57 3.71
N GLN A 175 0.05 7.40 4.97
CA GLN A 175 0.01 8.48 5.96
C GLN A 175 0.48 8.02 7.34
N GLY A 176 0.66 8.98 8.25
CA GLY A 176 1.14 8.70 9.61
C GLY A 176 2.62 8.30 9.63
N ILE A 177 3.41 8.71 8.65
CA ILE A 177 4.83 8.35 8.56
C ILE A 177 5.66 9.25 9.48
N LYS A 178 6.29 8.66 10.48
CA LYS A 178 7.25 9.32 11.37
C LYS A 178 8.66 9.29 10.80
N TRP A 179 9.41 10.37 11.06
CA TRP A 179 10.75 10.57 10.50
C TRP A 179 11.78 11.00 11.56
N GLU A 180 12.74 10.13 11.85
CA GLU A 180 13.82 10.37 12.83
C GLU A 180 15.16 10.05 12.18
N GLY A 181 15.74 11.01 11.43
CA GLY A 181 16.91 10.74 10.57
C GLY A 181 16.65 9.78 9.41
N GLY A 182 15.41 9.28 9.29
CA GLY A 182 14.92 8.32 8.32
C GLY A 182 13.50 7.88 8.71
N ARG A 183 12.79 7.17 7.82
CA ARG A 183 11.48 6.60 8.16
C ARG A 183 11.64 5.54 9.26
N VAL A 184 10.89 5.71 10.35
CA VAL A 184 10.79 4.72 11.43
C VAL A 184 9.47 3.95 11.42
N THR A 185 8.45 4.47 10.74
CA THR A 185 7.16 3.79 10.57
C THR A 185 7.30 2.55 9.67
N GLU A 186 6.59 1.51 10.04
CA GLU A 186 6.56 0.20 9.38
C GLU A 186 6.09 0.33 7.92
N LYS A 187 6.65 -0.51 7.02
CA LYS A 187 6.40 -0.47 5.58
C LYS A 187 5.47 -1.60 5.14
N TRP A 188 4.29 -1.72 5.74
CA TRP A 188 3.37 -2.86 5.52
C TRP A 188 2.95 -3.10 4.07
N LEU A 189 2.99 -2.08 3.22
CA LEU A 189 2.64 -2.16 1.81
C LEU A 189 3.81 -2.60 0.92
N HIS A 190 5.00 -2.80 1.47
CA HIS A 190 6.19 -3.20 0.73
C HIS A 190 6.63 -4.57 1.22
N ASP A 191 6.74 -5.56 0.34
CA ASP A 191 6.97 -6.97 0.73
C ASP A 191 8.26 -7.23 1.54
N ASN A 192 9.17 -6.25 1.67
CA ASN A 192 10.41 -6.36 2.45
C ASN A 192 10.21 -6.80 3.91
N TRP A 193 9.06 -6.54 4.54
CA TRP A 193 8.79 -7.04 5.90
C TRP A 193 8.55 -8.56 5.93
N LEU A 194 8.12 -9.17 4.83
CA LEU A 194 7.93 -10.62 4.69
C LEU A 194 9.25 -11.37 4.56
N GLU A 195 10.31 -10.71 4.07
CA GLU A 195 11.63 -11.33 3.92
C GLU A 195 12.25 -11.72 5.28
N THR A 196 11.88 -11.03 6.35
CA THR A 196 12.42 -11.30 7.71
C THR A 196 11.84 -12.54 8.37
N VAL A 197 10.75 -13.10 7.83
CA VAL A 197 10.15 -14.35 8.35
C VAL A 197 10.97 -15.59 7.95
N ASN A 198 11.87 -15.46 6.97
CA ASN A 198 12.73 -16.56 6.47
C ASN A 198 14.19 -16.51 6.96
N THR A 199 14.54 -15.60 7.88
CA THR A 199 15.88 -15.58 8.49
C THR A 199 15.85 -16.05 9.94
N ILE A 200 15.53 -17.33 10.13
CA ILE A 200 16.01 -18.05 11.33
C ILE A 200 17.46 -18.45 11.02
N LYS A 201 18.40 -17.85 11.76
CA LYS A 201 19.80 -18.29 11.80
C LYS A 201 19.92 -19.71 12.34
#